data_AF-A0A1C6EWP6-F1
#
_entry.id   AF-A0A1C6EWP6-F1
#
_cell.length_a   1.000
_cell.length_b   1.000
_cell.length_c   1.000
_cell.angle_alpha   90.00
_cell.angle_beta   90.00
_cell.angle_gamma   90.00
#
_symmetry.space_group_name_H-M   'P 1'
#
loop_
_entity.id
_entity.type
_entity.pdbx_description
1 polymer ?
#
loop_
_entity_poly.entity_id
_entity_poly.type
_entity_poly.pdbx_seq_one_letter_code
_entity_poly.pdbx_strand_id
1 'polypeptide(L)'
;MDEKKIGKLKKLFDDVIHISEDGAIEFWYARELQPLLGYSRWENFELVIKKAMISCENAGGNVNDHFRGVTKMIKFECKREIKRV
;
A
#
# COMPACT_ATOMS: atom_id res chain seq x y z
N MET A 1 -8.12 24.12 -8.21
CA MET A 1 -8.17 23.51 -9.55
C MET A 1 -8.06 21.98 -9.42
N ASP A 2 -8.66 21.38 -8.37
CA ASP A 2 -8.19 20.08 -7.85
C ASP A 2 -9.31 19.17 -7.34
N GLU A 3 -10.57 19.62 -7.32
CA GLU A 3 -11.73 18.80 -6.93
C GLU A 3 -11.91 17.56 -7.84
N LYS A 4 -11.63 17.70 -9.14
CA LYS A 4 -11.72 16.61 -10.12
C LYS A 4 -10.64 15.54 -9.93
N LYS A 5 -9.48 15.90 -9.36
CA LYS A 5 -8.40 14.95 -9.07
C LYS A 5 -8.75 14.10 -7.84
N ILE A 6 -9.27 14.73 -6.79
CA ILE A 6 -9.68 14.04 -5.56
C ILE A 6 -10.76 13.00 -5.87
N GLY A 7 -11.76 13.34 -6.68
CA GLY A 7 -12.80 12.39 -7.10
C GLY A 7 -12.27 11.19 -7.89
N LYS A 8 -11.27 11.40 -8.76
CA LYS A 8 -10.61 10.31 -9.50
C LYS A 8 -9.79 9.40 -8.59
N LEU A 9 -8.98 9.99 -7.71
CA LEU A 9 -8.19 9.27 -6.72
C LEU A 9 -9.08 8.42 -5.82
N LYS A 10 -10.19 8.99 -5.31
CA LYS A 10 -11.13 8.25 -4.47
C LYS A 10 -11.70 7.02 -5.17
N LYS A 11 -12.11 7.14 -6.44
CA LYS A 11 -12.57 5.98 -7.23
C LYS A 11 -11.49 4.91 -7.41
N LEU A 12 -10.24 5.33 -7.64
CA LEU A 12 -9.13 4.38 -7.78
C LEU A 12 -8.84 3.63 -6.48
N PHE A 13 -8.97 4.30 -5.32
CA PHE A 13 -8.82 3.65 -4.02
C PHE A 13 -9.97 2.69 -3.70
N ASP A 14 -11.19 3.03 -4.12
CA ASP A 14 -12.38 2.17 -3.98
C ASP A 14 -12.22 0.88 -4.79
N ASP A 15 -11.64 0.97 -6.00
CA ASP A 15 -11.45 -0.16 -6.91
C ASP A 15 -10.47 -1.22 -6.38
N VAL A 16 -9.54 -0.82 -5.52
CA VAL A 16 -8.54 -1.70 -4.89
C VAL A 16 -8.88 -2.07 -3.44
N ILE A 17 -10.12 -1.83 -3.01
CA ILE A 17 -10.61 -2.33 -1.71
C ILE A 17 -10.71 -3.85 -1.78
N HIS A 18 -10.07 -4.54 -0.83
CA HIS A 18 -10.25 -5.96 -0.62
C HIS A 18 -11.07 -6.18 0.64
N ILE A 19 -12.02 -7.09 0.55
CA ILE A 19 -12.85 -7.49 1.69
C ILE A 19 -12.30 -8.83 2.19
N SER A 20 -12.15 -8.96 3.51
CA SER A 20 -11.74 -10.22 4.13
C SER A 20 -12.76 -11.32 3.84
N GLU A 21 -12.35 -12.60 3.83
CA GLU A 21 -13.26 -13.72 3.52
C GLU A 21 -14.51 -13.77 4.44
N ASP A 22 -14.40 -13.22 5.64
CA ASP A 22 -15.48 -13.10 6.62
C ASP A 22 -16.42 -11.89 6.37
N GLY A 23 -16.13 -11.06 5.36
CA GLY A 23 -16.92 -9.87 5.04
C GLY A 23 -16.78 -8.69 6.02
N ALA A 24 -16.12 -8.89 7.16
CA ALA A 24 -16.14 -7.95 8.28
C ALA A 24 -15.16 -6.78 8.16
N ILE A 25 -14.09 -6.90 7.36
CA ILE A 25 -12.99 -5.92 7.33
C ILE A 25 -12.56 -5.63 5.90
N GLU A 26 -12.63 -4.36 5.54
CA GLU A 26 -12.06 -3.77 4.32
C GLU A 26 -10.58 -3.45 4.54
N PHE A 27 -9.72 -3.89 3.63
CA PHE A 27 -8.29 -3.66 3.70
C PHE A 27 -7.69 -3.39 2.32
N TRP A 28 -6.54 -2.74 2.31
CA TRP A 28 -5.79 -2.42 1.11
C TRP A 28 -4.43 -3.08 1.12
N TYR A 29 -3.97 -3.58 -0.03
CA TYR A 29 -2.59 -4.00 -0.18
C TYR A 29 -1.70 -2.80 -0.47
N ALA A 30 -0.64 -2.65 0.33
CA ALA A 30 0.38 -1.62 0.12
C ALA A 30 0.97 -1.62 -1.30
N ARG A 31 1.08 -2.78 -1.94
CA ARG A 31 1.56 -2.89 -3.32
C ARG A 31 0.64 -2.27 -4.36
N GLU A 32 -0.67 -2.30 -4.13
CA GLU A 32 -1.65 -1.68 -5.02
C GLU A 32 -1.76 -0.17 -4.75
N LEU A 33 -1.60 0.25 -3.49
CA LEU A 33 -1.55 1.66 -3.12
C LEU A 33 -0.33 2.40 -3.68
N GLN A 34 0.82 1.72 -3.82
CA GLN A 34 2.06 2.33 -4.32
C GLN A 34 1.87 3.05 -5.68
N PRO A 35 1.44 2.38 -6.78
CA PRO A 35 1.24 3.05 -8.06
C PRO A 35 0.08 4.05 -8.04
N LEU A 36 -0.96 3.83 -7.23
CA LEU A 36 -2.09 4.75 -7.11
C LEU A 36 -1.69 6.10 -6.53
N LEU A 37 -0.75 6.10 -5.59
CA LEU A 37 -0.16 7.30 -5.00
C LEU A 37 0.98 7.89 -5.85
N GLY A 38 1.28 7.29 -7.00
CA GLY A 38 2.29 7.79 -7.94
C GLY A 38 3.73 7.43 -7.57
N TYR A 39 3.95 6.47 -6.68
CA TYR A 39 5.30 6.04 -6.30
C TYR A 39 5.85 5.00 -7.28
N SER A 40 6.92 5.34 -8.00
CA SER A 40 7.57 4.40 -8.94
C SER A 40 8.44 3.34 -8.24
N ARG A 41 8.99 3.65 -7.05
CA ARG A 41 9.87 2.75 -6.30
C ARG A 41 9.26 2.37 -4.96
N TRP A 42 9.30 1.07 -4.64
CA TRP A 42 8.83 0.54 -3.35
C TRP A 42 9.58 1.15 -2.16
N GLU A 43 10.89 1.37 -2.27
CA GLU A 43 11.71 1.95 -1.19
C GLU A 43 11.17 3.30 -0.69
N ASN A 44 10.75 4.17 -1.62
CA ASN A 44 10.17 5.47 -1.28
C ASN A 44 8.81 5.32 -0.61
N PHE A 45 8.01 4.36 -1.08
CA PHE A 45 6.69 4.10 -0.53
C PHE A 45 6.75 3.47 0.86
N GLU A 46 7.71 2.57 1.09
CA GLU A 46 7.96 1.97 2.40
C GLU A 46 8.32 3.04 3.45
N LEU A 47 9.11 4.04 3.08
CA LEU A 47 9.42 5.17 3.96
C LEU A 47 8.17 5.97 4.33
N VAL A 48 7.23 6.14 3.41
CA VAL A 48 5.95 6.83 3.65
C VAL A 48 5.06 6.01 4.57
N ILE A 49 4.98 4.70 4.37
CA ILE A 49 4.26 3.79 5.28
C ILE A 49 4.85 3.86 6.68
N LYS A 50 6.19 3.81 6.81
CA LYS A 50 6.88 3.96 8.10
C LYS A 50 6.53 5.27 8.80
N LYS A 51 6.51 6.39 8.06
CA LYS A 51 6.06 7.68 8.60
C LYS A 51 4.59 7.66 9.04
N ALA A 52 3.72 7.01 8.28
CA ALA A 52 2.31 6.85 8.64
C ALA A 52 2.15 6.04 9.93
N MET A 53 2.89 4.92 10.08
CA MET A 53 2.91 4.12 11.31
C MET A 53 3.35 4.95 12.52
N ILE A 54 4.44 5.71 12.40
CA ILE A 54 4.92 6.61 13.45
C ILE A 54 3.86 7.67 13.79
N SER A 55 3.17 8.21 12.78
CA SER A 55 2.09 9.17 13.02
C SER A 55 0.90 8.56 13.75
N CYS A 56 0.54 7.32 13.45
CA CYS A 56 -0.52 6.58 14.16
C CYS A 56 -0.13 6.31 15.62
N GLU A 57 1.13 5.90 15.85
CA GLU A 57 1.65 5.70 17.20
C GLU A 57 1.64 7.00 18.01
N ASN A 58 2.10 8.10 17.42
CA ASN A 58 2.05 9.43 18.03
C ASN A 58 0.62 9.93 18.29
N ALA A 59 -0.35 9.49 17.49
CA ALA A 59 -1.77 9.78 17.70
C ALA A 59 -2.40 8.91 18.81
N GLY A 60 -1.64 8.01 19.43
CA GLY A 60 -2.12 7.08 20.47
C GLY A 60 -2.80 5.83 19.93
N GLY A 61 -2.75 5.57 18.62
CA GLY A 61 -3.27 4.37 17.97
C GLY A 61 -2.24 3.24 17.96
N ASN A 62 -2.68 2.00 18.15
CA ASN A 62 -1.79 0.84 18.06
C ASN A 62 -1.52 0.50 16.59
N VAL A 63 -0.26 0.61 16.16
CA VAL A 63 0.16 0.30 14.79
C VAL A 63 -0.23 -1.12 14.37
N ASN A 64 -0.22 -2.10 15.27
CA ASN A 64 -0.55 -3.49 14.94
C ASN A 64 -2.05 -3.72 14.67
N ASP A 65 -2.92 -2.82 15.13
CA ASP A 65 -4.36 -2.88 14.87
C ASP A 65 -4.68 -2.39 13.45
N HIS A 66 -3.92 -1.39 12.98
CA HIS A 66 -4.14 -0.74 11.68
C HIS A 66 -3.22 -1.27 10.57
N PHE A 67 -2.03 -1.78 10.91
CA PHE A 67 -1.03 -2.25 9.97
C PHE A 67 -0.72 -3.72 10.27
N ARG A 68 -1.46 -4.62 9.64
CA ARG A 68 -1.13 -6.05 9.64
C ARG A 68 0.12 -6.27 8.78
N GLY A 69 1.12 -6.94 9.33
CA GLY A 69 2.36 -7.25 8.60
C GLY A 69 2.10 -7.98 7.27
N VAL A 70 3.03 -7.84 6.32
CA VAL A 70 2.91 -8.44 4.98
C VAL A 70 3.04 -9.97 5.08
N THR A 71 1.93 -10.68 5.20
CA THR A 71 1.93 -12.16 5.16
C THR A 71 1.99 -12.72 3.73
N LYS A 72 1.61 -11.90 2.74
CA LYS A 72 1.62 -12.29 1.33
C LYS A 72 3.01 -12.05 0.75
N MET A 73 3.89 -13.06 0.82
CA MET A 73 5.12 -13.09 0.02
C MET A 73 4.72 -12.98 -1.45
N ILE A 74 5.02 -11.84 -2.06
CA ILE A 74 4.86 -11.68 -3.49
C ILE A 74 6.00 -12.48 -4.11
N LYS A 75 5.67 -13.48 -4.92
CA LYS A 75 6.64 -14.30 -5.63
C LYS A 75 7.43 -13.36 -6.57
N PHE A 76 8.61 -12.95 -6.13
CA PHE A 76 9.50 -12.15 -6.95
C PHE A 76 10.05 -13.08 -8.02
N GLU A 77 9.49 -13.05 -9.23
CA GLU A 77 10.21 -13.54 -10.41
C GLU A 77 11.30 -12.52 -10.74
N CYS A 78 12.41 -12.61 -9.99
CA CYS A 78 13.62 -11.86 -10.29
C CYS A 78 14.24 -12.48 -11.56
N LYS A 79 13.72 -12.15 -12.75
CA LYS A 79 14.43 -12.38 -14.01
C LYS A 79 15.59 -11.39 -14.10
N ARG A 80 16.62 -11.61 -13.29
CA ARG A 80 17.96 -11.09 -13.57
C ARG A 80 18.51 -11.96 -14.69
N GLU A 81 18.32 -11.51 -15.93
CA GLU A 81 19.08 -12.04 -17.05
C GLU A 81 20.54 -11.60 -16.85
N ILE A 82 21.31 -12.43 -16.16
CA ILE A 82 22.76 -12.30 -16.12
C ILE A 82 23.22 -12.72 -17.52
N LYS A 83 23.36 -11.75 -18.43
CA LYS A 83 24.19 -11.93 -19.62
C LYS A 83 25.62 -12.16 -19.13
N ARG A 84 26.01 -13.43 -18.98
CA ARG A 84 27.41 -13.82 -19.02
C ARG A 84 27.88 -13.60 -20.46
N VAL A 85 28.77 -12.62 -20.63
CA VAL A 85 29.74 -12.59 -21.73
C VAL A 85 30.65 -13.80 -21.60
#